data_AF-A0A8J7IT94-F1
#
_entry.id   AF-A0A8J7IT94-F1
#
_cell.length_a   1.000
_cell.length_b   1.000
_cell.length_c   1.000
_cell.angle_alpha   90.00
_cell.angle_beta   90.00
_cell.angle_gamma   90.00
#
_symmetry.space_group_name_H-M   'P 1'
#
loop_
_entity.id
_entity.type
_entity.pdbx_description
1 polymer ?
#
loop_
_entity_poly.entity_id
_entity_poly.type
_entity_poly.pdbx_seq_one_letter_code
_entity_poly.pdbx_strand_id
1 'polypeptide(L)'
;MEEILSSIKRIIAEDNRRESAARSSSAAPTSNDSVLELTEGDSVEDFDRDEAGDDDLLDTANAEALSASLSALATLAEPSAKPKIVRSGETSIEQLLREMLRPMLKEWLNQNLPPLVESMVRKEIQRITRKG
;
A
#
# COMPACT_ATOMS: atom_id res chain seq x y z
N MET A 1 -12.77 -27.89 6.22
CA MET A 1 -13.09 -26.90 5.16
C MET A 1 -13.46 -25.54 5.75
N GLU A 2 -14.15 -25.48 6.89
CA GLU A 2 -14.54 -24.24 7.58
C GLU A 2 -13.36 -23.46 8.20
N GLU A 3 -12.25 -24.13 8.52
CA GLU A 3 -11.04 -23.50 9.07
C GLU A 3 -10.37 -22.55 8.07
N ILE A 4 -10.38 -22.90 6.78
CA ILE A 4 -9.80 -22.09 5.71
C ILE A 4 -10.62 -20.81 5.53
N LEU A 5 -11.96 -20.93 5.53
CA LEU A 5 -12.86 -19.79 5.41
C LEU A 5 -12.79 -18.87 6.65
N SER A 6 -12.61 -19.46 7.84
CA SER A 6 -12.45 -18.72 9.09
C SER A 6 -11.13 -17.94 9.13
N SER A 7 -10.04 -18.51 8.60
CA SER A 7 -8.74 -17.85 8.50
C SER A 7 -8.76 -16.69 7.50
N ILE A 8 -9.35 -16.89 6.31
CA ILE A 8 -9.50 -15.83 5.30
C ILE A 8 -10.39 -14.69 5.85
N LYS A 9 -11.51 -15.01 6.51
CA LYS A 9 -12.37 -14.01 7.15
C LYS A 9 -11.65 -13.23 8.26
N ARG A 10 -10.79 -13.89 9.04
CA ARG A 10 -9.97 -13.25 10.10
C ARG A 10 -8.91 -12.32 9.51
N ILE A 11 -8.24 -12.72 8.44
CA ILE A 11 -7.23 -11.90 7.75
C ILE A 11 -7.89 -10.65 7.13
N ILE A 12 -9.03 -10.81 6.44
CA ILE A 12 -9.76 -9.68 5.84
C ILE A 12 -10.29 -8.71 6.91
N ALA A 13 -10.80 -9.23 8.03
CA ALA A 13 -11.28 -8.38 9.13
C ALA A 13 -10.13 -7.61 9.81
N GLU A 14 -8.95 -8.20 9.89
CA GLU A 14 -7.76 -7.55 10.43
C GLU A 14 -7.24 -6.45 9.49
N ASP A 15 -7.24 -6.69 8.18
CA ASP A 15 -6.81 -5.72 7.19
C ASP A 15 -7.78 -4.52 7.10
N ASN A 16 -9.09 -4.78 7.12
CA ASN A 16 -10.11 -3.74 7.17
C ASN A 16 -10.03 -2.90 8.47
N ARG A 17 -9.64 -3.51 9.60
CA ARG A 17 -9.38 -2.76 10.85
C ARG A 17 -8.17 -1.85 10.73
N ARG A 18 -7.10 -2.29 10.05
CA ARG A 18 -5.91 -1.46 9.79
C ARG A 18 -6.21 -0.31 8.85
N GLU A 19 -7.00 -0.54 7.80
CA GLU A 19 -7.49 0.54 6.92
C GLU A 19 -8.40 1.53 7.67
N SER A 20 -9.27 1.05 8.55
CA SER A 20 -10.17 1.89 9.36
C SER A 20 -9.42 2.73 10.40
N ALA A 21 -8.35 2.18 10.99
CA ALA A 21 -7.46 2.89 11.89
C ALA A 21 -6.65 3.97 11.14
N ALA A 22 -6.14 3.65 9.96
CA ALA A 22 -5.42 4.59 9.09
C ALA A 22 -6.31 5.75 8.59
N ARG A 23 -7.61 5.49 8.34
CA ARG A 23 -8.59 6.54 8.01
C ARG A 23 -8.96 7.40 9.22
N SER A 24 -9.01 6.82 10.42
CA SER A 24 -9.27 7.58 11.66
C SER A 24 -8.10 8.50 12.03
N SER A 25 -6.85 8.14 11.67
CA SER A 25 -5.68 9.02 11.82
C SER A 25 -5.54 10.09 10.72
N SER A 26 -6.36 10.03 9.65
CA SER A 26 -6.34 10.99 8.53
C SER A 26 -7.63 11.83 8.43
N ALA A 27 -8.55 11.70 9.38
CA ALA A 27 -9.70 12.59 9.50
C ALA A 27 -9.27 13.82 10.33
N ALA A 28 -8.94 14.91 9.63
CA ALA A 28 -8.71 16.20 10.24
C ALA A 28 -9.93 16.64 11.08
N PRO A 29 -9.72 17.31 12.23
CA PRO A 29 -10.80 17.86 13.03
C PRO A 29 -11.43 19.03 12.26
N THR A 30 -12.70 18.92 11.91
CA THR A 30 -13.50 20.09 11.53
C THR A 30 -14.27 20.56 12.74
N SER A 31 -13.66 21.46 13.50
CA SER A 31 -14.35 22.37 14.41
C SER A 31 -13.46 23.59 14.57
N ASN A 32 -13.87 24.67 13.91
CA ASN A 32 -13.40 26.02 14.21
C ASN A 32 -13.81 26.33 15.65
N ASP A 33 -12.95 26.07 16.64
CA ASP A 33 -12.98 26.81 17.94
C ASP A 33 -11.73 26.59 18.82
N SER A 34 -10.54 26.53 18.24
CA SER A 34 -9.31 26.56 19.05
C SER A 34 -8.20 27.30 18.31
N VAL A 35 -8.50 28.57 17.99
CA VAL A 35 -7.45 29.58 18.00
C VAL A 35 -7.00 29.64 19.47
N LEU A 36 -5.80 29.13 19.75
CA LEU A 36 -5.16 29.35 21.04
C LEU A 36 -4.81 30.83 21.12
N GLU A 37 -5.70 31.62 21.70
CA GLU A 37 -5.38 32.92 22.27
C GLU A 37 -4.53 32.65 23.53
N LEU A 38 -3.22 32.50 23.33
CA LEU A 38 -2.23 32.40 24.41
C LEU A 38 -1.71 33.80 24.79
N THR A 39 -2.64 34.74 24.97
CA THR A 39 -2.35 36.09 25.45
C THR A 39 -3.33 36.50 26.55
N GLU A 40 -3.59 35.62 27.51
CA GLU A 40 -4.14 36.05 28.79
C GLU A 40 -3.27 35.47 29.89
N GLY A 41 -2.73 36.36 30.71
CA GLY A 41 -1.50 36.17 31.45
C GLY A 41 -1.62 35.16 32.59
N ASP A 42 -0.70 34.20 32.57
CA ASP A 42 -0.09 33.76 33.82
C ASP A 42 1.22 34.54 33.95
N SER A 43 1.25 35.43 34.94
CA SER A 43 2.44 36.18 35.32
C SER A 43 3.40 35.17 35.92
N VAL A 44 4.30 34.62 35.10
CA VAL A 44 5.47 33.92 35.60
C VAL A 44 6.25 34.92 36.44
N GLU A 45 6.22 34.68 37.75
CA GLU A 45 7.07 35.36 38.71
C GLU A 45 8.51 35.35 38.21
N ASP A 46 9.15 36.49 38.39
CA ASP A 46 10.53 36.82 38.07
C ASP A 46 11.49 35.68 38.46
N PHE A 47 11.82 34.83 37.49
CA PHE A 47 13.01 33.99 37.55
C PHE A 47 14.02 34.68 36.66
N ASP A 48 15.08 35.24 37.28
CA ASP A 48 16.28 35.76 36.63
C ASP A 48 16.72 34.80 35.51
N ARG A 49 16.30 35.11 34.28
CA ARG A 49 16.71 34.37 33.10
C ARG A 49 17.94 35.07 32.57
N ASP A 50 19.10 34.63 33.06
CA ASP A 50 20.38 34.94 32.48
C ASP A 50 20.31 34.79 30.95
N GLU A 51 20.59 35.89 30.25
CA GLU A 51 20.92 35.85 28.83
C GLU A 51 22.18 35.01 28.63
N ALA A 52 22.02 33.77 28.17
CA ALA A 52 23.03 33.10 27.37
C ALA A 52 22.46 31.82 26.76
N GLY A 53 22.41 31.76 25.42
CA GLY A 53 22.54 30.49 24.72
C GLY A 53 21.33 30.02 23.92
N ASP A 54 20.64 30.91 23.21
CA ASP A 54 19.78 30.50 22.09
C ASP A 54 20.58 30.16 20.80
N ASP A 55 21.92 30.09 20.88
CA ASP A 55 22.79 30.04 19.69
C ASP A 55 23.56 28.72 19.48
N ASP A 56 23.32 27.67 20.28
CA ASP A 56 24.11 26.41 20.16
C ASP A 56 23.26 25.14 20.28
N LEU A 57 22.00 25.15 19.85
CA LEU A 57 21.20 23.92 19.86
C LEU A 57 21.54 22.99 18.68
N LEU A 58 22.18 23.53 17.65
CA LEU A 58 22.74 22.79 16.53
C LEU A 58 24.14 23.33 16.29
N ASP A 59 25.09 22.92 17.13
CA ASP A 59 26.52 23.09 16.85
C ASP A 59 26.75 22.76 15.37
N THR A 60 27.27 23.73 14.62
CA THR A 60 27.48 23.63 13.17
C THR A 60 28.29 22.38 12.81
N ALA A 61 29.19 21.96 13.71
CA ALA A 61 29.95 20.73 13.57
C ALA A 61 29.05 19.48 13.61
N ASN A 62 28.03 19.45 14.46
CA ASN A 62 27.07 18.34 14.55
C ASN A 62 26.16 18.29 13.32
N ALA A 63 25.76 19.44 12.78
CA ALA A 63 24.98 19.51 11.55
C ALA A 63 25.78 18.98 10.33
N GLU A 64 27.07 19.29 10.25
CA GLU A 64 27.97 18.74 9.23
C GLU A 64 28.16 17.23 9.37
N ALA A 65 28.34 16.73 10.60
CA ALA A 65 28.46 15.30 10.87
C ALA A 65 27.20 14.51 10.48
N LEU A 66 26.01 15.05 10.77
CA LEU A 66 24.74 14.46 10.36
C LEU A 66 24.58 14.46 8.84
N SER A 67 24.90 15.57 8.16
CA SER A 67 24.85 15.68 6.69
C SER A 67 25.81 14.70 6.01
N ALA A 68 27.02 14.52 6.57
CA ALA A 68 27.99 13.55 6.09
C ALA A 68 27.49 12.10 6.26
N SER A 69 26.91 11.76 7.41
CA SER A 69 26.35 10.43 7.66
C SER A 69 25.15 10.12 6.76
N LEU A 70 24.30 11.11 6.51
CA LEU A 70 23.15 10.99 5.60
C LEU A 70 23.61 10.84 4.16
N SER A 71 24.67 11.54 3.74
CA SER A 71 25.26 11.41 2.40
C SER A 71 25.90 10.03 2.19
N ALA A 72 26.56 9.48 3.21
CA ALA A 72 27.09 8.12 3.16
C ALA A 72 25.97 7.06 3.08
N LEU A 73 24.85 7.28 3.79
CA LEU A 73 23.68 6.41 3.66
C LEU A 73 22.98 6.58 2.31
N ALA A 74 22.90 7.79 1.76
CA ALA A 74 22.31 8.06 0.46
C ALA A 74 23.07 7.36 -0.68
N THR A 75 24.41 7.36 -0.63
CA THR A 75 25.24 6.64 -1.62
C THR A 75 25.10 5.11 -1.51
N LEU A 76 24.81 4.57 -0.33
CA LEU A 76 24.52 3.15 -0.14
C LEU A 76 23.07 2.78 -0.49
N ALA A 77 22.14 3.72 -0.30
CA ALA A 77 20.72 3.57 -0.59
C ALA A 77 20.37 3.85 -2.06
N GLU A 78 21.28 4.43 -2.83
CA GLU A 78 21.12 4.55 -4.28
C GLU A 78 20.99 3.15 -4.90
N PRO A 79 19.83 2.79 -5.49
CA PRO A 79 19.75 1.56 -6.25
C PRO A 79 20.71 1.70 -7.44
N SER A 80 21.77 0.89 -7.45
CA SER A 80 22.83 0.87 -8.47
C SER A 80 22.31 0.76 -9.92
N ALA A 81 21.04 0.40 -10.09
CA ALA A 81 20.35 0.46 -11.36
C ALA A 81 19.10 1.34 -11.26
N LYS A 82 19.04 2.37 -12.12
CA LYS A 82 17.74 2.97 -12.54
C LYS A 82 16.81 1.81 -12.86
N PRO A 83 15.54 1.78 -12.38
CA PRO A 83 14.61 0.75 -12.80
C PRO A 83 14.44 0.89 -14.30
N LYS A 84 15.18 0.06 -15.06
CA LYS A 84 14.94 -0.11 -16.47
C LYS A 84 13.52 -0.63 -16.51
N ILE A 85 12.61 0.21 -16.98
CA ILE A 85 11.28 -0.22 -17.41
C ILE A 85 11.54 -1.04 -18.68
N VAL A 86 12.13 -2.23 -18.54
CA VAL A 86 12.25 -3.23 -19.60
C VAL A 86 10.85 -3.77 -19.79
N ARG A 87 10.11 -3.06 -20.66
CA ARG A 87 8.88 -3.51 -21.33
C ARG A 87 8.12 -4.62 -20.59
N SER A 88 7.57 -4.28 -19.42
CA SER A 88 6.54 -4.98 -18.61
C SER A 88 6.45 -6.52 -18.59
N GLY A 89 7.40 -7.30 -19.10
CA GLY A 89 7.13 -8.70 -19.46
C GLY A 89 8.30 -9.66 -19.52
N GLU A 90 9.56 -9.22 -19.50
CA GLU A 90 10.69 -10.14 -19.69
C GLU A 90 11.44 -10.50 -18.40
N THR A 91 11.28 -9.71 -17.33
CA THR A 91 11.84 -10.01 -16.00
C THR A 91 10.88 -9.63 -14.86
N SER A 92 9.57 -9.69 -15.12
CA SER A 92 8.54 -9.42 -14.11
C SER A 92 7.93 -10.73 -13.61
N ILE A 93 7.56 -10.76 -12.33
CA ILE A 93 6.81 -11.84 -11.66
C ILE A 93 5.59 -12.30 -12.46
N GLU A 94 5.01 -11.41 -13.28
CA GLU A 94 3.94 -11.76 -14.21
C GLU A 94 4.31 -12.92 -15.15
N GLN A 95 5.53 -12.96 -15.66
CA GLN A 95 5.97 -14.02 -16.56
C GLN A 95 6.06 -15.37 -15.84
N LEU A 96 6.60 -15.38 -14.61
CA LEU A 96 6.62 -16.58 -13.77
C LEU A 96 5.20 -17.05 -13.44
N LEU A 97 4.32 -16.13 -13.04
CA LEU A 97 2.92 -16.45 -12.75
C LEU A 97 2.21 -16.98 -14.00
N ARG A 98 2.47 -16.40 -15.17
CA ARG A 98 1.90 -16.84 -16.45
C ARG A 98 2.40 -18.23 -16.84
N GLU A 99 3.66 -18.54 -16.63
CA GLU A 99 4.22 -19.88 -16.86
C GLU A 99 3.57 -20.93 -15.96
N MET A 100 3.26 -20.58 -14.71
CA MET A 100 2.58 -21.47 -13.76
C MET A 100 1.06 -21.59 -14.00
N LEU A 101 0.37 -20.50 -14.37
CA LEU A 101 -1.08 -20.49 -14.59
C LEU A 101 -1.49 -21.11 -15.92
N ARG A 102 -0.64 -21.02 -16.95
CA ARG A 102 -0.93 -21.55 -18.29
C ARG A 102 -1.29 -23.04 -18.30
N PRO A 103 -0.56 -23.96 -17.63
CA PRO A 103 -0.95 -25.38 -17.60
C PRO A 103 -2.26 -25.62 -16.83
N MET A 104 -2.49 -24.90 -15.72
CA MET A 104 -3.70 -25.05 -14.91
C MET A 104 -4.97 -24.61 -15.67
N LEU A 105 -4.89 -23.48 -16.37
CA LEU A 105 -5.98 -22.99 -17.21
C LEU A 105 -6.24 -23.93 -18.40
N LYS A 106 -5.20 -24.48 -19.01
CA LYS A 106 -5.34 -25.44 -20.12
C LYS A 106 -6.06 -26.70 -19.66
N GLU A 107 -5.67 -27.27 -18.53
CA GLU A 107 -6.30 -28.47 -17.98
C GLU A 107 -7.76 -28.21 -17.63
N TRP A 108 -8.04 -27.08 -16.99
CA TRP A 108 -9.40 -26.68 -16.68
C TRP A 108 -10.24 -26.51 -17.95
N LEU A 109 -9.71 -25.85 -18.99
CA LEU A 109 -10.41 -25.70 -20.27
C LEU A 109 -10.67 -27.05 -20.93
N ASN A 110 -9.71 -27.97 -20.93
CA ASN A 110 -9.91 -29.31 -21.51
C ASN A 110 -11.06 -30.06 -20.83
N GLN A 111 -11.21 -29.92 -19.51
CA GLN A 111 -12.26 -30.61 -18.76
C GLN A 111 -13.64 -29.91 -18.86
N ASN A 112 -13.67 -28.57 -18.87
CA ASN A 112 -14.91 -27.80 -18.72
C ASN A 112 -15.46 -27.24 -20.04
N LEU A 113 -14.64 -27.13 -21.08
CA LEU A 113 -15.07 -26.57 -22.37
C LEU A 113 -16.00 -27.52 -23.16
N PRO A 114 -15.75 -28.85 -23.25
CA PRO A 114 -16.66 -29.76 -23.94
C PRO A 114 -18.12 -29.70 -23.45
N PRO A 115 -18.42 -29.85 -22.15
CA PRO A 115 -19.80 -29.83 -21.68
C PRO A 115 -20.47 -28.46 -21.86
N LEU A 116 -19.70 -27.36 -21.76
CA LEU A 116 -20.21 -26.02 -21.99
C LEU A 116 -20.66 -25.83 -23.44
N VAL A 117 -19.82 -26.25 -24.39
CA VAL A 117 -20.11 -26.16 -25.83
C VAL A 117 -21.29 -27.06 -26.19
N GLU A 118 -21.36 -28.29 -25.69
CA GLU A 118 -22.50 -29.17 -25.94
C GLU A 118 -23.83 -28.56 -25.48
N SER A 119 -23.83 -27.88 -24.33
CA SER A 119 -25.03 -27.21 -23.82
C SER A 119 -25.46 -26.04 -24.73
N MET A 120 -24.51 -25.28 -25.27
CA MET A 120 -24.78 -24.17 -26.20
C MET A 120 -25.24 -24.70 -27.56
N VAL A 121 -24.59 -25.73 -28.09
CA VAL A 121 -24.97 -26.36 -29.37
C VAL A 121 -26.35 -26.99 -29.27
N ARG A 122 -26.68 -27.68 -28.17
CA ARG A 122 -28.03 -28.24 -27.94
C ARG A 122 -29.10 -27.15 -27.96
N LYS A 123 -28.84 -26.00 -27.32
CA LYS A 123 -29.74 -24.84 -27.35
C LYS A 123 -29.88 -24.27 -28.77
N GLU A 124 -28.77 -24.21 -29.50
CA GLU A 124 -28.76 -23.67 -30.87
C GLU A 124 -29.52 -24.58 -31.85
N ILE A 125 -29.35 -25.90 -31.76
CA ILE A 125 -30.11 -26.87 -32.56
C ILE A 125 -31.61 -26.76 -32.25
N GLN A 126 -32.01 -26.76 -30.97
CA GLN A 126 -33.42 -26.60 -30.59
C GLN A 126 -34.04 -25.31 -31.14
N ARG A 127 -33.26 -24.22 -31.19
CA ARG A 127 -33.70 -22.95 -31.77
C ARG A 127 -33.95 -23.05 -33.27
N ILE A 128 -33.05 -23.73 -34.00
CA ILE A 128 -33.18 -23.94 -35.44
C ILE A 128 -34.36 -24.87 -35.76
N THR A 129 -34.51 -25.97 -35.03
CA THR A 129 -35.61 -26.95 -35.26
C THR A 129 -36.99 -26.40 -34.92
N ARG A 130 -37.08 -25.34 -34.11
CA ARG A 130 -38.34 -24.65 -33.81
C ARG A 130 -38.69 -23.58 -34.83
N LYS A 131 -37.69 -23.08 -35.58
CA LYS A 131 -37.84 -21.99 -36.54
C LYS A 131 -37.94 -22.47 -37.99
N GLY A 132 -37.39 -23.64 -38.31
CA GLY A 132 -37.65 -24.36 -39.57
C GLY A 132 -38.90 -25.21 -39.46
#